data_AF-A0A535CB98-F1
#
_entry.id   AF-A0A535CB98-F1
#
_cell.length_a   1.000
_cell.length_b   1.000
_cell.length_c   1.000
_cell.angle_alpha   90.00
_cell.angle_beta   90.00
_cell.angle_gamma   90.00
#
_symmetry.space_group_name_H-M   'P 1'
#
loop_
_entity.id
_entity.type
_entity.pdbx_description
1 polymer ?
#
loop_
_entity_poly.entity_id
_entity_poly.type
_entity_poly.pdbx_seq_one_letter_code
_entity_poly.pdbx_strand_id
1 'polypeptide(L)'
;MEAHPVRLVAGEGSSLYVEGALLVRIPGPYDIPYRILVPRRSEILNLLDPVTVSASHVAFASLRMEPQFMVMGEAAGSAASLAVRSRVAVQDIDVHALQALLRQHHAVLRAASSSNNLPMPVIATAILASVVLLAIALAWRAKRADVRRQPTGREKRVAAER
;
A
#
# COMPACT_ATOMS: atom_id res chain seq x y z
N MET A 1 -3.97 -7.36 26.69
CA MET A 1 -4.88 -7.31 25.53
C MET A 1 -6.28 -7.55 26.08
N GLU A 2 -7.09 -6.51 26.20
CA GLU A 2 -8.48 -6.63 26.64
C GLU A 2 -9.35 -7.07 25.46
N ALA A 3 -9.19 -8.32 25.04
CA ALA A 3 -10.03 -8.96 24.06
C ALA A 3 -10.89 -9.99 24.80
N HIS A 4 -12.18 -9.69 24.97
CA HIS A 4 -13.13 -10.65 25.49
C HIS A 4 -13.72 -11.45 24.32
N PRO A 5 -13.60 -12.79 24.32
CA PRO A 5 -14.20 -13.59 23.27
C PRO A 5 -15.73 -13.41 23.32
N VAL A 6 -16.32 -13.01 22.19
CA VAL A 6 -17.78 -12.83 22.08
C VAL A 6 -18.48 -14.18 22.25
N ARG A 7 -17.93 -15.23 21.64
CA ARG A 7 -18.44 -16.59 21.71
C ARG A 7 -17.30 -17.59 21.54
N LEU A 8 -17.37 -18.69 22.30
CA LEU A 8 -16.58 -19.89 22.09
C LEU A 8 -17.42 -20.89 21.30
N VAL A 9 -16.84 -21.43 20.23
CA VAL A 9 -17.47 -22.43 19.34
C VAL A 9 -16.71 -23.74 19.48
N ALA A 10 -17.43 -24.83 19.71
CA ALA A 10 -16.82 -26.16 19.78
C ALA A 10 -16.23 -26.55 18.41
N GLY A 11 -14.98 -26.96 18.40
CA GLY A 11 -14.28 -27.51 17.24
C GLY A 11 -14.26 -29.04 17.24
N GLU A 12 -13.51 -29.64 16.33
CA GLU A 12 -13.29 -31.09 16.34
C GLU A 12 -12.51 -31.51 17.60
N GLY A 13 -12.92 -32.65 18.18
CA GLY A 13 -12.33 -33.19 19.40
C GLY A 13 -12.56 -32.32 20.62
N SER A 14 -11.51 -32.03 21.37
CA SER A 14 -11.54 -31.16 22.58
C SER A 14 -11.12 -29.72 22.27
N SER A 15 -11.26 -29.28 21.01
CA SER A 15 -10.86 -27.94 20.57
C SER A 15 -11.96 -26.90 20.77
N LEU A 16 -11.59 -25.66 21.09
CA LEU A 16 -12.48 -24.51 21.15
C LEU A 16 -11.96 -23.40 20.23
N TYR A 17 -12.83 -22.83 19.41
CA TYR A 17 -12.54 -21.68 18.56
C TYR A 17 -13.16 -20.43 19.14
N VAL A 18 -12.43 -19.32 19.10
CA VAL A 18 -12.97 -18.00 19.46
C VAL A 18 -13.55 -17.35 18.21
N GLU A 19 -14.86 -17.09 18.22
CA GLU A 19 -15.52 -16.40 17.11
C GLU A 19 -14.97 -14.98 16.98
N GLY A 20 -14.54 -14.61 15.77
CA GLY A 20 -14.02 -13.27 15.46
C GLY A 20 -12.61 -12.98 15.98
N ALA A 21 -11.90 -13.97 16.53
CA ALA A 21 -10.51 -13.79 16.94
C ALA A 21 -9.56 -13.76 15.74
N LEU A 22 -9.05 -12.57 15.43
CA LEU A 22 -7.95 -12.39 14.47
C LEU A 22 -6.60 -12.50 15.18
N LEU A 23 -6.28 -13.70 15.66
CA LEU A 23 -5.00 -14.04 16.31
C LEU A 23 -3.96 -14.46 15.28
N VAL A 24 -3.82 -13.67 14.21
CA VAL A 24 -2.86 -13.91 13.14
C VAL A 24 -1.66 -13.00 13.32
N ARG A 25 -0.47 -13.49 12.95
CA ARG A 25 0.74 -12.67 12.96
C ARG A 25 0.60 -11.58 11.90
N ILE A 26 0.61 -10.33 12.34
CA ILE A 26 0.53 -9.17 11.45
C ILE A 26 1.93 -8.92 10.86
N PRO A 27 2.08 -8.69 9.54
CA PRO A 27 3.39 -8.52 8.88
C PRO A 27 4.16 -7.27 9.33
N GLY A 28 3.51 -6.34 10.02
CA GLY A 28 4.14 -5.14 10.58
C GLY A 28 3.08 -4.16 11.10
N PRO A 29 3.51 -3.03 11.70
CA PRO A 29 2.61 -1.96 12.07
C PRO A 29 1.96 -1.32 10.83
N TYR A 30 0.74 -0.81 11.00
CA TYR A 30 0.00 -0.09 9.98
C TYR A 30 -0.12 1.39 10.32
N ASP A 31 -0.22 2.22 9.28
CA ASP A 31 -0.38 3.67 9.46
C ASP A 31 -1.86 4.03 9.67
N ILE A 32 -2.09 4.98 10.58
CA ILE A 32 -3.41 5.58 10.81
C ILE A 32 -3.45 6.93 10.07
N PRO A 33 -4.24 7.08 9.00
CA PRO A 33 -4.22 8.30 8.22
C PRO A 33 -4.95 9.42 8.96
N TYR A 34 -4.33 10.60 9.05
CA TYR A 34 -4.89 11.79 9.74
C TYR A 34 -6.35 12.10 9.36
N ARG A 35 -6.73 11.83 8.10
CA ARG A 35 -8.09 12.07 7.60
C ARG A 35 -9.20 11.36 8.39
N ILE A 36 -8.91 10.31 9.16
CA ILE A 36 -9.95 9.64 9.96
C ILE A 36 -10.38 10.46 11.17
N LEU A 37 -9.52 11.40 11.61
CA LEU A 37 -9.76 12.26 12.76
C LEU A 37 -10.62 13.47 12.40
N VAL A 38 -10.83 13.74 11.11
CA VAL A 38 -11.52 14.94 10.64
C VAL A 38 -12.79 14.57 9.85
N PRO A 39 -13.92 15.21 10.15
CA PRO A 39 -15.14 15.06 9.37
C PRO A 39 -15.04 15.78 8.02
N ARG A 40 -16.06 15.63 7.17
CA ARG A 40 -16.04 16.26 5.85
C ARG A 40 -16.02 17.78 6.01
N ARG A 41 -15.25 18.45 5.17
CA ARG A 41 -15.14 19.92 5.15
C ARG A 41 -16.51 20.61 5.10
N SER A 42 -17.47 20.04 4.38
CA SER A 42 -18.82 20.60 4.24
C SER A 42 -19.67 20.54 5.51
N GLU A 43 -19.29 19.72 6.49
CA GLU A 43 -20.10 19.48 7.70
C GLU A 43 -19.63 20.37 8.85
N ILE A 44 -18.33 20.37 9.15
CA ILE A 44 -17.75 21.14 10.26
C ILE A 44 -16.24 21.33 10.04
N LEU A 45 -15.71 22.49 10.41
CA LEU A 45 -14.34 22.92 10.08
C LEU A 45 -13.36 22.91 11.27
N ASN A 46 -13.86 22.64 12.48
CA ASN A 46 -13.15 22.83 13.74
C ASN A 46 -13.29 21.64 14.71
N LEU A 47 -13.69 20.47 14.21
CA LEU A 47 -13.85 19.26 15.02
C LEU A 47 -12.76 18.23 14.70
N LEU A 48 -12.12 17.72 15.75
CA LEU A 48 -11.21 16.59 15.71
C LEU A 48 -11.76 15.48 16.61
N ASP A 49 -11.87 14.28 16.07
CA ASP A 49 -12.44 13.12 16.77
C ASP A 49 -11.48 11.93 16.75
N PRO A 50 -10.75 11.68 17.86
CA PRO A 50 -9.86 10.54 17.98
C PRO A 50 -10.55 9.24 18.45
N VAL A 51 -11.85 9.25 18.73
CA VAL A 51 -12.54 8.11 19.36
C VAL A 51 -13.60 7.50 18.44
N THR A 52 -14.53 8.31 17.93
CA THR A 52 -15.70 7.83 17.15
C THR A 52 -15.41 7.76 15.66
N VAL A 53 -14.24 7.24 15.30
CA VAL A 53 -13.79 7.08 13.91
C VAL A 53 -14.62 6.03 13.16
N SER A 54 -14.95 6.33 11.90
CA SER A 54 -15.67 5.40 11.02
C SER A 54 -14.72 4.31 10.52
N ALA A 55 -14.94 3.07 10.97
CA ALA A 55 -14.18 1.90 10.57
C ALA A 55 -15.08 0.67 10.50
N SER A 56 -14.68 -0.36 9.75
CA SER A 56 -15.37 -1.66 9.82
C SER A 56 -15.23 -2.24 11.23
N HIS A 57 -16.18 -3.08 11.65
CA HIS A 57 -16.13 -3.74 12.97
C HIS A 57 -14.79 -4.44 13.23
N VAL A 58 -14.22 -5.08 12.19
CA VAL A 58 -12.92 -5.74 12.24
C VAL A 58 -11.77 -4.76 12.41
N ALA A 59 -11.76 -3.63 11.68
CA ALA A 59 -10.71 -2.63 11.80
C ALA A 59 -10.79 -1.87 13.14
N PHE A 60 -12.02 -1.61 13.61
CA PHE A 60 -12.26 -0.94 14.89
C PHE A 60 -11.75 -1.75 16.07
N ALA A 61 -11.80 -3.09 15.99
CA ALA A 61 -11.22 -3.97 17.02
C ALA A 61 -9.71 -3.75 17.22
N SER A 62 -8.99 -3.31 16.19
CA SER A 62 -7.56 -2.95 16.28
C SER A 62 -7.36 -1.49 16.68
N LEU A 63 -8.21 -0.58 16.21
CA LEU A 63 -8.11 0.86 16.49
C LEU A 63 -8.48 1.25 17.93
N ARG A 64 -9.36 0.48 18.58
CA ARG A 64 -9.85 0.76 19.94
C ARG A 64 -8.87 0.36 21.05
N MET A 65 -7.69 -0.12 20.69
CA MET A 65 -6.66 -0.43 21.65
C MET A 65 -6.13 0.88 22.28
N GLU A 66 -5.87 0.87 23.58
CA GLU A 66 -5.46 2.05 24.35
C GLU A 66 -4.27 2.81 23.73
N PRO A 67 -3.17 2.15 23.27
CA PRO A 67 -2.05 2.87 22.68
C PRO A 67 -2.44 3.64 21.42
N GLN A 68 -3.41 3.16 20.64
CA GLN A 68 -3.89 3.81 19.43
C GLN A 68 -4.69 5.06 19.78
N PHE A 69 -5.54 5.01 20.81
CA PHE A 69 -6.23 6.21 21.30
C PHE A 69 -5.27 7.26 21.83
N MET A 70 -4.21 6.86 22.53
CA MET A 70 -3.19 7.80 23.01
C MET A 70 -2.50 8.51 21.84
N VAL A 71 -2.08 7.77 20.81
CA VAL A 71 -1.41 8.33 19.63
C VAL A 71 -2.36 9.22 18.81
N MET A 72 -3.62 8.80 18.62
CA MET A 72 -4.62 9.62 17.92
C MET A 72 -4.97 10.89 18.70
N GLY A 73 -5.05 10.81 20.03
CA GLY A 73 -5.27 11.96 20.90
C GLY A 73 -4.13 12.98 20.82
N GLU A 74 -2.88 12.52 20.81
CA GLU A 74 -1.71 13.38 20.62
C GLU A 74 -1.73 14.05 19.23
N ALA A 75 -2.02 13.28 18.18
CA ALA A 75 -2.13 13.81 16.82
C ALA A 75 -3.26 14.86 16.71
N ALA A 76 -4.41 14.62 17.33
CA ALA A 76 -5.52 15.56 17.36
C ALA A 76 -5.16 16.85 18.11
N GLY A 77 -4.56 16.76 19.31
CA GLY A 77 -4.14 17.95 20.06
C GLY A 77 -3.09 18.78 19.32
N SER A 78 -2.11 18.11 18.72
CA SER A 78 -1.06 18.73 17.89
C SER A 78 -1.64 19.41 16.65
N ALA A 79 -2.58 18.76 15.98
CA ALA A 79 -3.31 19.30 14.84
C ALA A 79 -4.16 20.52 15.20
N ALA A 80 -4.87 20.48 16.34
CA ALA A 80 -5.65 21.60 16.83
C ALA A 80 -4.78 22.83 17.09
N SER A 81 -3.61 22.64 17.73
CA SER A 81 -2.64 23.71 17.95
C SER A 81 -2.17 24.34 16.63
N LEU A 82 -1.85 23.53 15.62
CA LEU A 82 -1.46 24.01 14.30
C LEU A 82 -2.59 24.76 13.58
N ALA A 83 -3.81 24.22 13.61
CA ALA A 83 -4.98 24.82 12.99
C ALA A 83 -5.26 26.22 13.57
N VAL A 84 -5.22 26.36 14.90
CA VAL A 84 -5.40 27.65 15.59
C VAL A 84 -4.30 28.64 15.23
N ARG A 85 -3.03 28.21 15.26
CA ARG A 85 -1.89 29.10 14.94
C ARG A 85 -1.90 29.58 13.49
N SER A 86 -2.26 28.71 12.56
CA SER A 86 -2.31 29.03 11.14
C SER A 86 -3.65 29.64 10.69
N ARG A 87 -4.66 29.70 11.59
CA ARG A 87 -6.03 30.15 11.30
C ARG A 87 -6.66 29.44 10.11
N VAL A 88 -6.48 28.13 10.04
CA VAL A 88 -7.05 27.26 9.00
C VAL A 88 -8.00 26.24 9.61
N ALA A 89 -8.88 25.66 8.78
CA ALA A 89 -9.70 24.54 9.20
C ALA A 89 -8.82 23.32 9.54
N VAL A 90 -9.30 22.44 10.42
CA VAL A 90 -8.53 21.24 10.84
C VAL A 90 -8.22 20.28 9.68
N GLN A 91 -8.98 20.37 8.58
CA GLN A 91 -8.75 19.63 7.33
C GLN A 91 -7.60 20.20 6.49
N ASP A 92 -7.26 21.48 6.65
CA ASP A 92 -6.31 22.22 5.79
C ASP A 92 -4.93 22.39 6.44
N ILE A 93 -4.70 21.76 7.59
CA ILE A 93 -3.40 21.86 8.26
C ILE A 93 -2.29 21.28 7.39
N ASP A 94 -1.09 21.84 7.53
CA ASP A 94 0.10 21.25 6.92
C ASP A 94 0.45 19.94 7.63
N VAL A 95 0.19 18.82 6.95
CA VAL A 95 0.49 17.47 7.46
C VAL A 95 2.00 17.27 7.64
N HIS A 96 2.86 17.92 6.86
CA HIS A 96 4.31 17.82 7.06
C HIS A 96 4.74 18.50 8.36
N ALA A 97 4.17 19.67 8.67
CA ALA A 97 4.39 20.34 9.93
C ALA A 97 3.86 19.50 11.12
N LEU A 98 2.69 18.88 10.97
CA LEU A 98 2.15 17.96 11.99
C LEU A 98 3.08 16.76 12.21
N GLN A 99 3.54 16.12 11.14
CA GLN A 99 4.45 14.98 11.25
C GLN A 99 5.80 15.38 11.84
N ALA A 100 6.30 16.59 11.56
CA ALA A 100 7.52 17.10 12.17
C ALA A 100 7.33 17.28 13.68
N LEU A 101 6.22 17.88 14.10
CA LEU A 101 5.87 18.07 15.52
C LEU A 101 5.76 16.73 16.26
N LEU A 102 5.04 15.78 15.68
CA LEU A 102 4.88 14.44 16.27
C LEU A 102 6.23 13.70 16.40
N ARG A 103 7.13 13.82 15.41
CA ARG A 103 8.49 13.24 15.52
C ARG A 103 9.32 13.89 16.63
N GLN A 104 9.13 15.18 16.89
CA GLN A 104 9.80 15.85 18.02
C GLN A 104 9.36 15.27 19.37
N HIS A 105 8.12 14.80 19.46
CA HIS A 105 7.60 14.09 20.64
C HIS A 105 7.93 12.59 20.64
N HIS A 106 8.82 12.14 19.74
CA HIS A 106 9.20 10.74 19.56
C HIS A 106 8.06 9.82 19.09
N ALA A 107 6.98 10.37 18.53
CA ALA A 107 5.94 9.55 17.92
C ALA A 107 6.50 8.78 16.72
N VAL A 108 6.14 7.49 16.62
CA VAL A 108 6.55 6.61 15.53
C VAL A 108 5.62 6.84 14.34
N LEU A 109 6.11 7.51 13.30
CA LEU A 109 5.38 7.75 12.06
C LEU A 109 6.01 6.93 10.93
N ARG A 110 5.18 6.15 10.23
CA ARG A 110 5.56 5.35 9.06
C ARG A 110 6.65 4.32 9.36
N ALA A 111 6.27 3.05 9.52
CA ALA A 111 7.26 1.98 9.43
C ALA A 111 7.79 1.91 7.99
N ALA A 112 9.10 1.79 7.83
CA ALA A 112 9.78 1.72 6.53
C ALA A 112 9.23 0.60 5.60
N SER A 113 8.46 -0.36 6.12
CA SER A 113 7.82 -1.42 5.33
C SER A 113 6.47 -1.06 4.70
N SER A 114 5.88 0.11 5.01
CA SER A 114 4.57 0.55 4.48
C SER A 114 4.70 1.49 3.26
N SER A 115 5.86 1.51 2.58
CA SER A 115 5.81 1.89 1.16
C SER A 115 5.09 0.76 0.43
N ASN A 116 4.01 1.06 -0.26
CA ASN A 116 3.38 0.21 -1.26
C ASN A 116 4.31 -0.10 -2.46
N ASN A 117 5.62 -0.13 -2.25
CA ASN A 117 6.56 -0.89 -3.04
C ASN A 117 6.58 -2.30 -2.43
N LEU A 118 5.52 -3.09 -2.69
CA LEU A 118 5.84 -4.47 -3.05
C LEU A 118 6.88 -4.31 -4.18
N PRO A 119 8.12 -4.80 -4.04
CA PRO A 119 8.91 -4.98 -5.24
C PRO A 119 8.04 -5.90 -6.10
N MET A 120 7.37 -5.36 -7.12
CA MET A 120 6.96 -6.16 -8.26
C MET A 120 8.17 -7.03 -8.52
N PRO A 121 8.05 -8.38 -8.46
CA PRO A 121 9.21 -9.24 -8.39
C PRO A 121 10.13 -8.83 -9.53
N VAL A 122 11.23 -8.17 -9.20
CA VAL A 122 12.15 -7.59 -10.19
C VAL A 122 12.70 -8.71 -11.09
N ILE A 123 12.61 -9.93 -10.56
CA ILE A 123 12.82 -11.22 -11.20
C ILE A 123 11.82 -11.48 -12.34
N ALA A 124 10.52 -11.17 -12.19
CA ALA A 124 9.51 -11.42 -13.24
C ALA A 124 9.67 -10.48 -14.44
N THR A 125 9.99 -9.19 -14.23
CA THR A 125 10.24 -8.24 -15.32
C THR A 125 11.59 -8.52 -16.01
N ALA A 126 12.62 -8.92 -15.28
CA ALA A 126 13.91 -9.33 -15.87
C ALA A 126 13.80 -10.60 -16.73
N ILE A 127 13.01 -11.60 -16.28
CA ILE A 127 12.77 -12.83 -17.05
C ILE A 127 11.96 -12.50 -18.32
N LEU A 128 10.89 -11.70 -18.22
CA LEU A 128 10.11 -11.31 -19.39
C LEU A 128 10.94 -10.55 -20.44
N ALA A 129 11.77 -9.59 -19.99
CA ALA A 129 12.66 -8.84 -20.88
C ALA A 129 13.69 -9.75 -21.57
N SER A 130 14.25 -10.73 -20.85
CA SER A 130 15.22 -11.67 -21.39
C SER A 130 14.60 -12.62 -22.44
N VAL A 131 13.39 -13.11 -22.20
CA VAL A 131 12.65 -13.97 -23.15
C VAL A 131 12.29 -13.19 -24.41
N VAL A 132 11.85 -11.94 -24.28
CA VAL A 132 11.52 -11.07 -25.42
C VAL A 132 12.76 -10.76 -26.26
N LEU A 133 13.89 -10.41 -25.63
CA LEU A 133 15.14 -10.16 -26.35
C LEU A 133 15.67 -11.41 -27.08
N LEU A 134 15.54 -12.59 -26.46
CA LEU A 134 15.90 -13.86 -27.11
C LEU A 134 15.02 -14.15 -28.32
N ALA A 135 13.70 -13.93 -28.21
CA ALA A 135 12.77 -14.11 -29.33
C ALA A 135 13.08 -13.16 -30.49
N ILE A 136 13.37 -11.89 -30.21
CA ILE A 136 13.79 -10.91 -31.21
C ILE A 136 15.11 -11.33 -31.87
N ALA A 137 16.10 -11.77 -31.09
CA ALA A 137 17.38 -12.24 -31.63
C ALA A 137 17.22 -13.48 -32.52
N LEU A 138 16.36 -14.43 -32.15
CA LEU A 138 16.06 -15.62 -32.95
C LEU A 138 15.31 -15.26 -34.24
N ALA A 139 14.31 -14.39 -34.17
CA ALA A 139 13.60 -13.89 -35.35
C ALA A 139 14.56 -13.16 -36.32
N TRP A 140 15.49 -12.37 -35.78
CA TRP A 140 16.47 -11.66 -36.58
C TRP A 140 17.52 -12.60 -37.20
N ARG A 141 17.92 -13.65 -36.47
CA ARG A 141 18.81 -14.71 -36.99
C ARG A 141 18.13 -15.50 -38.12
N ALA A 142 16.84 -15.82 -37.97
CA ALA A 142 16.05 -16.46 -39.02
C ALA A 142 15.94 -15.57 -40.26
N LYS A 143 15.64 -14.28 -40.09
CA LYS A 143 15.57 -13.32 -41.20
C LYS A 143 16.92 -13.13 -41.91
N ARG A 144 18.04 -13.11 -41.18
CA ARG A 144 19.39 -13.10 -41.79
C ARG A 144 19.73 -14.37 -42.56
N ALA A 145 19.22 -15.53 -42.12
CA ALA A 145 19.41 -16.78 -42.86
C ALA A 145 18.61 -16.79 -44.16
N ASP A 146 17.41 -16.20 -44.15
CA ASP A 146 16.54 -16.09 -45.32
C ASP A 146 17.08 -15.10 -46.37
N VAL A 147 17.62 -13.95 -45.96
CA VAL A 147 18.28 -13.00 -46.87
C VAL A 147 19.48 -13.62 -47.59
N ARG A 148 20.21 -14.55 -46.95
CA ARG A 148 21.32 -15.27 -47.61
C ARG A 148 20.86 -16.34 -48.61
N ARG A 149 19.59 -16.75 -48.55
CA ARG A 149 19.00 -17.73 -49.47
C ARG A 149 18.28 -17.07 -50.66
N GLN A 150 18.11 -15.75 -50.66
CA GLN A 150 17.56 -15.08 -51.82
C GLN A 150 18.58 -15.08 -52.98
N PRO A 151 18.19 -15.56 -54.17
CA PRO A 151 19.05 -15.60 -55.33
C PRO A 151 19.45 -14.17 -55.72
N THR A 152 20.76 -13.96 -55.86
CA THR A 152 21.30 -12.64 -56.22
C THR A 152 20.82 -12.24 -57.61
N GLY A 153 20.62 -10.93 -57.85
CA GLY A 153 19.94 -10.39 -59.05
C GLY A 153 20.49 -10.83 -60.41
N ARG A 154 21.65 -11.51 -60.46
CA ARG A 154 22.19 -12.17 -61.65
C ARG A 154 21.40 -13.44 -62.03
N GLU A 155 20.93 -14.22 -61.06
CA GLU A 155 20.15 -15.45 -61.27
C GLU A 155 18.71 -15.15 -61.71
N LYS A 156 18.12 -14.04 -61.26
CA LYS A 156 16.79 -13.59 -61.71
C LYS A 156 16.77 -13.14 -63.18
N ARG A 157 17.90 -12.65 -63.73
CA ARG A 157 18.02 -12.28 -65.14
C ARG A 157 18.05 -13.51 -66.06
N VAL A 158 18.73 -14.58 -65.65
CA VAL A 158 18.83 -15.82 -66.44
C VAL A 158 17.50 -16.59 -66.47
N ALA A 159 16.69 -16.52 -65.40
CA ALA A 159 15.38 -17.15 -65.35
C ALA A 159 14.28 -16.40 -66.13
N ALA A 160 14.50 -15.12 -66.49
CA ALA A 160 13.54 -14.29 -67.23
C ALA A 160 13.76 -14.28 -68.77
N GLU A 161 14.87 -14.86 -69.25
CA GLU A 161 15.20 -15.00 -70.68
C GLU A 161 14.97 -16.43 -71.23
N ARG A 162 14.16 -17.24 -70.54
CA ARG A 162 13.60 -18.52 -71.03
C ARG A 162 12.09 -18.41 -71.11
#